data_AF-A0A917YIQ3-F1
#
_entry.id   AF-A0A917YIQ3-F1
#
_cell.length_a   1.000
_cell.length_b   1.000
_cell.length_c   1.000
_cell.angle_alpha   90.00
_cell.angle_beta   90.00
_cell.angle_gamma   90.00
#
_symmetry.space_group_name_H-M   'P 1'
#
loop_
_entity.id
_entity.type
_entity.pdbx_description
1 polymer ?
#
loop_
_entity_poly.entity_id
_entity_poly.type
_entity_poly.pdbx_seq_one_letter_code
_entity_poly.pdbx_strand_id
1 'polypeptide(L)'
;MAVTSDIVESWKRPRAVFRRHLARGRSEAFAFSLLFVFLLIALIAQYPMAARKAYEMPEAPISAQMFAIGLGLLATIPFFYGLASLSRLVSRLLGGKGDWYGARMALFWALVTITPLVLLTGLVAGMIGPGTQLRLTGAVTFLGFLVQWLTALRLSETGDF
;
A
#
# COMPACT_ATOMS: atom_id res chain seq x y z
N MET A 1 9.99 -12.41 12.60
CA MET A 1 9.88 -11.02 13.10
C MET A 1 8.46 -10.52 12.85
N ALA A 2 8.00 -9.58 13.66
CA ALA A 2 6.67 -9.01 13.52
C ALA A 2 6.59 -8.14 12.26
N VAL A 3 5.44 -8.09 11.60
CA VAL A 3 5.25 -7.28 10.39
C VAL A 3 5.50 -5.78 10.68
N THR A 4 5.19 -5.33 11.89
CA THR A 4 5.42 -3.94 12.33
C THR A 4 6.91 -3.57 12.40
N SER A 5 7.78 -4.46 12.88
CA SER A 5 9.23 -4.23 12.86
C SER A 5 9.76 -4.22 11.43
N ASP A 6 9.23 -5.08 10.57
CA ASP A 6 9.62 -5.17 9.16
C ASP A 6 9.22 -3.89 8.38
N ILE A 7 8.09 -3.24 8.72
CA ILE A 7 7.70 -1.93 8.17
C ILE A 7 8.74 -0.85 8.51
N VAL A 8 9.11 -0.71 9.79
CA VAL A 8 10.06 0.32 10.24
C VAL A 8 11.45 0.07 9.63
N GLU A 9 11.88 -1.18 9.57
CA GLU A 9 13.15 -1.54 8.96
C GLU A 9 13.16 -1.28 7.45
N SER A 10 12.02 -1.41 6.76
CA SER A 10 11.91 -1.15 5.32
C SER A 10 12.17 0.30 4.94
N TRP A 11 12.02 1.25 5.87
CA TRP A 11 12.40 2.64 5.65
C TRP A 11 13.92 2.86 5.65
N LYS A 12 14.67 2.03 6.40
CA LYS A 12 16.14 2.13 6.48
C LYS A 12 16.85 1.17 5.53
N ARG A 13 16.32 -0.04 5.37
CA ARG A 13 16.92 -1.17 4.63
C ARG A 13 15.86 -1.93 3.82
N PRO A 14 15.20 -1.27 2.85
CA PRO A 14 14.10 -1.87 2.07
C PRO A 14 14.49 -3.19 1.39
N ARG A 15 15.71 -3.26 0.84
CA ARG A 15 16.23 -4.44 0.13
C ARG A 15 16.39 -5.65 1.05
N ALA A 16 16.84 -5.45 2.29
CA ALA A 16 17.09 -6.54 3.23
C ALA A 16 15.79 -7.18 3.72
N VAL A 17 14.76 -6.37 3.98
CA VAL A 17 13.45 -6.84 4.40
C VAL A 17 12.76 -7.60 3.26
N PHE A 18 12.78 -7.05 2.05
CA PHE A 18 12.16 -7.69 0.89
C PHE A 18 12.82 -9.03 0.53
N ARG A 19 14.15 -9.13 0.59
CA ARG A 19 14.86 -10.43 0.43
C ARG A 19 14.39 -11.47 1.44
N ARG A 20 14.22 -11.09 2.71
CA ARG A 20 13.70 -11.99 3.75
C ARG A 20 12.28 -12.45 3.44
N HIS A 21 11.42 -11.61 2.87
CA HIS A 21 10.08 -12.03 2.45
C HIS A 21 10.10 -13.00 1.27
N LEU A 22 10.99 -12.80 0.29
CA LEU A 22 11.16 -13.74 -0.83
C LEU A 22 11.73 -15.09 -0.37
N ALA A 23 12.59 -15.09 0.65
CA ALA A 23 13.19 -16.30 1.21
C ALA A 23 12.19 -17.17 2.02
N ARG A 24 11.03 -16.64 2.42
CA ARG A 24 10.00 -17.39 3.18
C ARG A 24 9.24 -18.44 2.34
N GLY A 25 9.59 -18.62 1.08
CA GLY A 25 8.91 -19.53 0.15
C GLY A 25 7.67 -18.89 -0.48
N ARG A 26 7.20 -19.46 -1.60
CA ARG A 26 6.04 -18.93 -2.33
C ARG A 26 4.75 -19.27 -1.60
N SER A 27 4.01 -18.24 -1.23
CA SER A 27 2.64 -18.33 -0.72
C SER A 27 1.79 -17.20 -1.28
N GLU A 28 0.84 -17.53 -2.14
CA GLU A 28 -0.14 -16.57 -2.68
C GLU A 28 -1.06 -16.05 -1.58
N ALA A 29 -1.40 -16.90 -0.60
CA ALA A 29 -2.20 -16.50 0.56
C ALA A 29 -1.50 -15.41 1.39
N PHE A 30 -0.17 -15.48 1.52
CA PHE A 30 0.61 -14.44 2.19
C PHE A 30 0.65 -13.14 1.39
N ALA A 31 0.79 -13.21 0.06
CA ALA A 31 0.73 -12.01 -0.78
C ALA A 31 -0.63 -11.32 -0.66
N PHE A 32 -1.71 -12.09 -0.73
CA PHE A 32 -3.07 -11.58 -0.57
C PHE A 32 -3.32 -11.00 0.82
N SER A 33 -2.80 -11.62 1.89
CA SER A 33 -2.99 -11.10 3.25
C SER A 33 -2.31 -9.75 3.45
N LEU A 34 -1.16 -9.49 2.82
CA LEU A 34 -0.53 -8.16 2.82
C LEU A 34 -1.43 -7.11 2.15
N LEU A 35 -2.00 -7.44 0.98
CA LEU A 35 -2.94 -6.55 0.31
C LEU A 35 -4.16 -6.29 1.19
N PHE A 36 -4.75 -7.33 1.78
CA PHE A 36 -5.92 -7.20 2.65
C PHE A 36 -5.62 -6.36 3.89
N VAL A 37 -4.47 -6.57 4.54
CA VAL A 37 -4.02 -5.74 5.68
C VAL A 37 -3.87 -4.27 5.26
N PHE A 38 -3.29 -4.00 4.09
CA PHE A 38 -3.23 -2.64 3.56
C PHE A 38 -4.63 -2.04 3.36
N LEU A 39 -5.58 -2.79 2.77
CA LEU A 39 -6.94 -2.31 2.55
C LEU A 39 -7.67 -2.01 3.88
N LEU A 40 -7.48 -2.84 4.90
CA LEU A 40 -8.02 -2.59 6.24
C LEU A 40 -7.43 -1.31 6.84
N ILE A 41 -6.12 -1.11 6.75
CA ILE A 41 -5.48 0.10 7.28
C ILE A 41 -5.90 1.34 6.48
N ALA A 42 -6.03 1.22 5.15
CA ALA A 42 -6.55 2.29 4.30
C ALA A 42 -8.00 2.65 4.68
N LEU A 43 -8.85 1.67 5.00
CA LEU A 43 -10.20 1.92 5.52
C LEU A 43 -10.16 2.68 6.84
N ILE A 44 -9.32 2.26 7.79
CA ILE A 44 -9.14 2.95 9.08
C ILE A 44 -8.67 4.39 8.85
N ALA A 45 -7.76 4.63 7.89
CA ALA A 45 -7.28 5.97 7.54
C ALA A 45 -8.39 6.89 7.01
N GLN A 46 -9.48 6.36 6.45
CA GLN A 46 -10.60 7.16 5.97
C GLN A 46 -11.54 7.61 7.09
N TYR A 47 -11.49 6.97 8.27
CA TYR A 47 -12.41 7.24 9.36
C TYR A 47 -12.41 8.71 9.84
N PRO A 48 -11.26 9.38 10.06
CA PRO A 48 -11.25 10.78 10.50
C PRO A 48 -11.93 11.72 9.52
N MET A 49 -11.76 11.48 8.21
CA MET A 49 -12.39 12.28 7.16
C MET A 49 -13.91 12.04 7.09
N ALA A 50 -14.34 10.78 7.20
CA ALA A 50 -15.77 10.43 7.24
C ALA A 50 -16.46 11.02 8.49
N ALA A 51 -15.78 11.01 9.64
CA ALA A 51 -16.27 11.61 10.87
C ALA A 51 -16.46 13.13 10.74
N ARG A 52 -15.49 13.84 10.14
CA ARG A 52 -15.62 15.26 9.84
C ARG A 52 -16.83 15.54 8.94
N LYS A 53 -16.98 14.79 7.85
CA LYS A 53 -18.11 14.96 6.92
C LYS A 53 -19.45 14.75 7.60
N ALA A 54 -19.58 13.71 8.43
CA ALA A 54 -20.82 13.45 9.15
C ALA A 54 -21.15 14.53 10.19
N TYR A 55 -20.13 15.19 10.75
CA TYR A 55 -20.31 16.34 11.62
C TYR A 55 -20.78 17.59 10.84
N GLU A 56 -20.24 17.83 9.65
CA GLU A 56 -20.62 18.94 8.78
C GLU A 56 -21.99 18.73 8.10
N MET A 57 -22.35 17.48 7.80
CA MET A 57 -23.57 17.07 7.07
C MET A 57 -24.24 15.90 7.80
N PRO A 58 -25.17 16.15 8.74
CA PRO A 58 -25.81 15.11 9.55
C PRO A 58 -26.58 14.06 8.73
N GLU A 59 -27.04 14.39 7.53
CA GLU A 59 -27.70 13.50 6.58
C GLU A 59 -26.80 12.40 6.00
N ALA A 60 -25.47 12.50 6.17
CA ALA A 60 -24.49 11.53 5.69
C ALA A 60 -23.84 10.74 6.85
N PRO A 61 -24.49 9.68 7.39
CA PRO A 61 -23.97 8.95 8.54
C PRO A 61 -22.65 8.25 8.23
N ILE A 62 -21.74 8.21 9.22
CA ILE A 62 -20.42 7.58 9.10
C ILE A 62 -20.53 6.12 8.65
N SER A 63 -21.52 5.38 9.14
CA SER A 63 -21.73 3.97 8.79
C SER A 63 -21.93 3.76 7.28
N ALA A 64 -22.78 4.58 6.64
CA ALA A 64 -23.03 4.50 5.21
C ALA A 64 -21.79 4.88 4.39
N GLN A 65 -21.07 5.93 4.82
CA GLN A 65 -19.81 6.34 4.17
C GLN A 65 -18.76 5.23 4.25
N MET A 66 -18.52 4.69 5.44
CA MET A 66 -17.51 3.65 5.67
C MET A 66 -17.85 2.34 4.94
N PHE A 67 -19.13 2.00 4.84
CA PHE A 67 -19.58 0.85 4.04
C PHE A 67 -19.27 1.06 2.55
N ALA A 68 -19.62 2.22 1.99
CA ALA A 68 -19.33 2.55 0.59
C ALA A 68 -17.82 2.57 0.31
N ILE A 69 -17.02 3.17 1.20
CA ILE A 69 -15.55 3.20 1.10
C ILE A 69 -14.98 1.78 1.16
N GLY A 70 -15.46 0.93 2.07
CA GLY A 70 -15.04 -0.45 2.18
C GLY A 70 -15.29 -1.24 0.90
N LEU A 71 -16.48 -1.12 0.30
CA LEU A 71 -16.78 -1.75 -0.99
C LEU A 71 -15.89 -1.20 -2.11
N GLY A 72 -15.66 0.11 -2.14
CA GLY A 72 -14.74 0.76 -3.10
C GLY A 72 -13.31 0.22 -2.98
N LEU A 73 -12.80 0.05 -1.76
CA LEU A 73 -11.48 -0.53 -1.50
C LEU A 73 -11.41 -1.99 -1.95
N LEU A 74 -12.42 -2.81 -1.67
CA LEU A 74 -12.46 -4.20 -2.15
C LEU A 74 -12.49 -4.26 -3.69
N ALA A 75 -13.21 -3.33 -4.35
CA ALA A 75 -13.24 -3.23 -5.80
C ALA A 75 -11.87 -2.86 -6.42
N THR A 76 -10.92 -2.36 -5.64
CA THR A 76 -9.54 -2.11 -6.11
C THR A 76 -8.67 -3.37 -6.16
N ILE A 77 -9.09 -4.49 -5.58
CA ILE A 77 -8.29 -5.73 -5.57
C ILE A 77 -7.89 -6.16 -6.99
N PRO A 78 -8.82 -6.30 -7.97
CA PRO A 78 -8.44 -6.68 -9.33
C PRO A 78 -7.49 -5.67 -9.99
N PHE A 79 -7.65 -4.38 -9.67
CA PHE A 79 -6.78 -3.32 -10.17
C PHE A 79 -5.33 -3.52 -9.67
N PHE A 80 -5.12 -3.81 -8.39
CA PHE A 80 -3.77 -4.06 -7.86
C PHE A 80 -3.12 -5.32 -8.45
N TYR A 81 -3.89 -6.37 -8.70
CA TYR A 81 -3.40 -7.57 -9.41
C TYR A 81 -3.05 -7.25 -10.87
N GLY A 82 -3.87 -6.44 -11.54
CA GLY A 82 -3.60 -5.94 -12.88
C GLY A 82 -2.33 -5.10 -12.93
N LEU A 83 -2.15 -4.19 -11.97
CA LEU A 83 -0.95 -3.34 -11.87
C LEU A 83 0.32 -4.16 -11.61
N ALA A 84 0.26 -5.16 -10.72
CA ALA A 84 1.39 -6.07 -10.49
C ALA A 84 1.76 -6.84 -11.76
N SER A 85 0.75 -7.30 -12.51
CA SER A 85 0.93 -8.02 -13.77
C SER A 85 1.52 -7.11 -14.86
N LEU A 86 0.99 -5.89 -15.00
CA LEU A 86 1.50 -4.90 -15.94
C LEU A 86 2.96 -4.53 -15.63
N SER A 87 3.28 -4.38 -14.34
CA SER A 87 4.66 -4.08 -13.91
C SER A 87 5.60 -5.20 -14.33
N ARG A 88 5.21 -6.46 -14.14
CA ARG A 88 6.01 -7.59 -14.63
C ARG A 88 6.18 -7.57 -16.14
N LEU A 89 5.14 -7.19 -16.89
CA LEU A 89 5.20 -7.11 -18.35
C LEU A 89 6.20 -6.05 -18.80
N VAL A 90 6.14 -4.85 -18.22
CA VAL A 90 7.10 -3.75 -18.49
C VAL A 90 8.52 -4.20 -18.15
N SER A 91 8.72 -4.80 -16.98
CA SER A 91 10.02 -5.32 -16.56
C SER A 91 10.55 -6.42 -17.47
N ARG A 92 9.66 -7.26 -18.01
CA ARG A 92 10.03 -8.31 -18.97
C ARG A 92 10.54 -7.70 -20.27
N LEU A 93 9.90 -6.64 -20.76
CA LEU A 93 10.34 -5.90 -21.96
C LEU A 93 11.71 -5.24 -21.74
N LEU A 94 12.02 -4.85 -20.50
CA LEU A 94 13.31 -4.27 -20.10
C LEU A 94 14.38 -5.33 -19.74
N GLY A 95 14.12 -6.62 -19.96
CA GLY A 95 15.08 -7.71 -19.74
C GLY A 95 15.11 -8.31 -18.32
N GLY A 96 14.13 -7.97 -17.47
CA GLY A 96 14.03 -8.48 -16.09
C GLY A 96 13.71 -9.97 -16.00
N LYS A 97 14.48 -10.70 -15.18
CA LYS A 97 14.40 -12.17 -15.01
C LYS A 97 13.49 -12.63 -13.86
N GLY A 98 12.78 -11.71 -13.21
CA GLY A 98 11.91 -12.00 -12.06
C GLY A 98 10.68 -12.85 -12.39
N ASP A 99 9.91 -13.23 -11.36
CA ASP A 99 8.65 -13.97 -11.52
C ASP A 99 7.43 -13.09 -11.25
N TRP A 100 6.25 -13.51 -11.75
CA TRP A 100 4.96 -12.87 -11.49
C TRP A 100 4.67 -12.77 -10.00
N TYR A 101 5.02 -13.80 -9.22
CA TYR A 101 4.89 -13.77 -7.76
C TYR A 101 5.73 -12.65 -7.12
N GLY A 102 6.98 -12.48 -7.58
CA GLY A 102 7.89 -11.45 -7.07
C GLY A 102 7.36 -10.04 -7.32
N ALA A 103 6.76 -9.80 -8.50
CA ALA A 103 6.15 -8.51 -8.83
C ALA A 103 4.95 -8.17 -7.94
N ARG A 104 4.07 -9.15 -7.66
CA ARG A 104 2.94 -8.99 -6.72
C ARG A 104 3.43 -8.71 -5.30
N MET A 105 4.40 -9.50 -4.85
CA MET A 105 5.00 -9.34 -3.53
C MET A 105 5.64 -7.95 -3.37
N ALA A 106 6.34 -7.47 -4.40
CA ALA A 106 6.95 -6.13 -4.41
C ALA A 106 5.90 -5.03 -4.25
N LEU A 107 4.79 -5.12 -5.01
CA LEU A 107 3.71 -4.14 -4.92
C LEU A 107 3.03 -4.18 -3.55
N PHE A 108 2.62 -5.37 -3.09
CA PHE A 108 1.85 -5.50 -1.86
C PHE A 108 2.69 -5.18 -0.62
N TRP A 109 3.96 -5.54 -0.61
CA TRP A 109 4.87 -5.13 0.46
C TRP A 109 5.08 -3.62 0.50
N ALA A 110 5.21 -2.96 -0.65
CA ALA A 110 5.32 -1.52 -0.72
C ALA A 110 4.06 -0.83 -0.17
N LEU A 111 2.87 -1.33 -0.50
CA LEU A 111 1.60 -0.85 0.04
C LEU A 111 1.56 -0.97 1.58
N VAL A 112 1.95 -2.12 2.14
CA VAL A 112 2.00 -2.30 3.60
C VAL A 112 3.02 -1.37 4.25
N THR A 113 4.17 -1.15 3.62
CA THR A 113 5.24 -0.30 4.17
C THR A 113 4.83 1.17 4.29
N ILE A 114 4.00 1.67 3.38
CA ILE A 114 3.52 3.06 3.41
C ILE A 114 2.33 3.30 4.34
N THR A 115 1.79 2.27 4.97
CA THR A 115 0.61 2.38 5.85
C THR A 115 0.72 3.46 6.93
N PRO A 116 1.88 3.73 7.58
CA PRO A 116 1.98 4.82 8.55
C PRO A 116 1.75 6.20 7.90
N LEU A 117 2.22 6.40 6.67
CA LEU A 117 2.00 7.65 5.91
C LEU A 117 0.56 7.77 5.42
N VAL A 118 -0.10 6.65 5.10
CA VAL A 118 -1.54 6.63 4.75
C VAL A 118 -2.39 7.05 5.94
N LEU A 119 -2.11 6.50 7.13
CA LEU A 119 -2.77 6.89 8.38
C LEU A 119 -2.56 8.37 8.69
N LEU A 120 -1.32 8.88 8.52
CA LEU A 120 -1.02 10.30 8.70
C LEU A 120 -1.83 11.18 7.75
N THR A 121 -1.89 10.82 6.46
CA THR A 121 -2.68 11.55 5.46
C THR A 121 -4.17 11.53 5.79
N GLY A 122 -4.70 10.40 6.26
CA GLY A 122 -6.07 10.27 6.75
C GLY A 122 -6.38 11.18 7.95
N LEU A 123 -5.44 11.24 8.91
CA LEU A 123 -5.54 12.12 10.07
C LEU A 123 -5.54 13.59 9.67
N VAL A 124 -4.65 14.00 8.77
CA VAL A 124 -4.60 15.37 8.21
C VAL A 124 -5.90 15.72 7.50
N ALA A 125 -6.46 14.79 6.71
CA ALA A 125 -7.72 14.99 6.02
C ALA A 125 -8.90 15.20 6.99
N GLY A 126 -8.95 14.47 8.10
CA GLY A 126 -10.00 14.61 9.12
C GLY A 126 -9.83 15.83 10.01
N MET A 127 -8.63 16.07 10.54
CA MET A 127 -8.41 17.12 11.54
C MET A 127 -8.23 18.50 10.92
N ILE A 128 -7.47 18.61 9.83
CA ILE A 128 -7.16 19.90 9.19
C ILE A 128 -8.16 20.17 8.07
N GLY A 129 -8.44 19.17 7.24
CA GLY A 129 -9.35 19.29 6.10
C GLY A 129 -8.62 19.55 4.78
N PRO A 130 -9.35 19.96 3.73
CA PRO A 130 -8.76 20.19 2.41
C PRO A 130 -7.81 21.40 2.44
N GLY A 131 -6.57 21.21 1.97
CA GLY A 131 -5.57 22.27 1.96
C GLY A 131 -4.19 21.81 1.46
N THR A 132 -3.20 22.69 1.55
CA THR A 132 -1.82 22.42 1.13
C THR A 132 -1.20 21.28 1.92
N GLN A 133 -1.48 21.19 3.23
CA GLN A 133 -0.98 20.15 4.12
C GLN A 133 -1.42 18.76 3.66
N LEU A 134 -2.71 18.60 3.31
CA LEU A 134 -3.24 17.34 2.79
C LEU A 134 -2.58 16.95 1.46
N ARG A 135 -2.35 17.92 0.57
CA ARG A 135 -1.65 17.66 -0.70
C ARG A 135 -0.20 17.24 -0.47
N LEU A 136 0.49 17.89 0.46
CA LEU A 136 1.87 17.56 0.81
C LEU A 136 1.98 16.17 1.44
N THR A 137 1.15 15.84 2.43
CA THR A 137 1.19 14.50 3.04
C THR A 137 0.84 13.43 2.02
N GLY A 138 -0.17 13.66 1.16
CA GLY A 138 -0.51 12.76 0.07
C GLY A 138 0.64 12.57 -0.93
N ALA A 139 1.34 13.65 -1.31
CA ALA A 139 2.51 13.59 -2.17
C ALA A 139 3.66 12.81 -1.53
N VAL A 140 3.93 13.02 -0.24
CA VAL A 140 4.95 12.27 0.51
C VAL A 140 4.58 10.79 0.61
N THR A 141 3.32 10.45 0.89
CA THR A 141 2.84 9.06 0.89
C THR A 141 3.06 8.41 -0.48
N PHE A 142 2.70 9.11 -1.56
CA PHE A 142 2.84 8.60 -2.92
C PHE A 142 4.32 8.42 -3.33
N LEU A 143 5.18 9.39 -3.03
CA LEU A 143 6.61 9.28 -3.28
C LEU A 143 7.24 8.14 -2.48
N GLY A 144 6.86 8.00 -1.20
CA GLY A 144 7.28 6.88 -0.36
C GLY A 144 6.88 5.54 -0.96
N PHE A 145 5.66 5.43 -1.50
CA PHE A 145 5.19 4.23 -2.20
C PHE A 145 6.03 3.92 -3.43
N LEU A 146 6.26 4.92 -4.30
CA LEU A 146 7.06 4.73 -5.51
C LEU A 146 8.48 4.26 -5.18
N VAL A 147 9.13 4.87 -4.18
CA VAL A 147 10.49 4.48 -3.77
C VAL A 147 10.52 3.04 -3.26
N GLN A 148 9.59 2.66 -2.39
CA GLN A 148 9.52 1.30 -1.84
C GLN A 148 9.22 0.28 -2.94
N TRP A 149 8.25 0.59 -3.79
CA TRP A 149 7.82 -0.29 -4.87
C TRP A 149 8.89 -0.51 -5.93
N LEU A 150 9.50 0.56 -6.44
CA LEU A 150 10.56 0.46 -7.45
C LEU A 150 11.80 -0.24 -6.90
N THR A 151 12.12 -0.04 -5.62
CA THR A 151 13.24 -0.74 -4.97
C THR A 151 12.98 -2.24 -4.86
N ALA A 152 11.78 -2.63 -4.44
CA ALA A 152 11.39 -4.04 -4.32
C ALA A 152 11.28 -4.70 -5.71
N LEU A 153 10.70 -3.99 -6.69
CA LEU A 153 10.54 -4.48 -8.06
C LEU A 153 11.90 -4.75 -8.72
N ARG A 154 12.82 -3.78 -8.66
CA ARG A 154 14.20 -3.96 -9.16
C ARG A 154 14.88 -5.17 -8.53
N LEU A 155 14.75 -5.35 -7.21
CA LEU A 155 15.34 -6.47 -6.50
C LEU A 155 14.74 -7.81 -6.92
N SER A 156 13.43 -7.86 -7.17
CA SER A 156 12.77 -9.06 -7.68
C SER A 156 13.25 -9.49 -9.07
N GLU A 157 13.78 -8.55 -9.86
CA GLU A 157 14.23 -8.77 -11.24
C GLU A 157 15.71 -9.09 -11.37
N THR A 158 16.56 -8.54 -10.49
CA THR A 158 18.01 -8.75 -10.56
C THR A 158 18.40 -10.17 -10.11
N GLY A 159 17.53 -10.86 -9.37
CA GLY A 159 17.80 -12.23 -8.91
C GLY A 159 18.95 -12.32 -7.90
N ASP A 160 19.38 -11.19 -7.32
CA ASP A 160 20.36 -11.15 -6.24
C ASP A 160 19.72 -11.72 -4.96
N PHE A 161 19.70 -13.05 -4.86
CA PHE A 161 19.31 -13.82 -3.68
C PHE A 161 20.52 -14.21 -2.86
#